data_AF-A0A838MWR0-F1
#
_entry.id   AF-A0A838MWR0-F1
#
_cell.length_a   1.000
_cell.length_b   1.000
_cell.length_c   1.000
_cell.angle_alpha   90.00
_cell.angle_beta   90.00
_cell.angle_gamma   90.00
#
_symmetry.space_group_name_H-M   'P 1'
#
loop_
_entity.id
_entity.type
_entity.pdbx_description
1 polymer ?
#
loop_
_entity_poly.entity_id
_entity_poly.type
_entity_poly.pdbx_seq_one_letter_code
_entity_poly.pdbx_strand_id
1 'polypeptide(L)'
;TYNPDEKAPEHEGLKTATDAVIWADAFLLASPDYHGSMSGAMKNFLDFYWEEFAGKLFGYVCASHEKGLTVMEQMRTSVRQCYGWSLPYGVSVYGEKDFNASGEVINAQVTRRLRMLARDLVVYGSLIRRQFQTDLADGVAESFAARYRA
;
A
#
# COMPACT_ATOMS: atom_id res chain seq x y z
N THR A 1 17.18 -9.85 -7.38
CA THR A 1 15.79 -10.32 -7.18
C THR A 1 15.74 -10.90 -5.78
N TYR A 2 14.66 -10.67 -5.01
CA TYR A 2 14.54 -11.22 -3.65
C TYR A 2 14.49 -12.76 -3.71
N ASN A 3 15.27 -13.42 -2.86
CA ASN A 3 15.28 -14.87 -2.69
C ASN A 3 14.85 -15.16 -1.24
N PRO A 4 13.67 -15.75 -1.00
CA PRO A 4 13.15 -16.00 0.34
C PRO A 4 14.01 -16.99 1.15
N ASP A 5 14.85 -17.79 0.48
CA ASP A 5 15.75 -18.76 1.12
C ASP A 5 17.09 -18.15 1.55
N GLU A 6 17.39 -16.92 1.12
CA GLU A 6 18.65 -16.23 1.39
C GLU A 6 18.43 -15.20 2.50
N LYS A 7 19.19 -15.29 3.59
CA LYS A 7 19.14 -14.27 4.64
C LYS A 7 19.38 -12.91 4.01
N ALA A 8 18.38 -12.04 4.08
CA ALA A 8 18.50 -10.71 3.54
C ALA A 8 19.75 -10.03 4.16
N PRO A 9 20.62 -9.40 3.34
CA PRO A 9 21.81 -8.75 3.85
C PRO A 9 21.41 -7.71 4.91
N GLU A 10 22.18 -7.64 6.00
CA GLU A 10 21.98 -6.64 7.05
C GLU A 10 22.23 -5.24 6.47
N HIS A 11 21.15 -4.64 5.96
CA HIS A 11 21.15 -3.30 5.40
C HIS A 11 20.21 -2.43 6.24
N GLU A 12 20.73 -1.32 6.77
CA GLU A 12 20.00 -0.43 7.67
C GLU A 12 18.66 0.05 7.08
N GLY A 13 18.66 0.36 5.77
CA GLY A 13 17.44 0.75 5.06
C GLY A 13 16.40 -0.37 4.99
N LEU A 14 16.84 -1.63 4.93
CA LEU A 14 15.92 -2.77 4.90
C LEU A 14 15.29 -2.97 6.28
N LYS A 15 16.11 -2.92 7.35
CA LYS A 15 15.61 -2.97 8.72
C LYS A 15 14.56 -1.88 8.97
N THR A 16 14.86 -0.65 8.56
CA THR A 16 13.93 0.49 8.70
C THR A 16 12.62 0.23 7.96
N ALA A 17 12.67 -0.29 6.74
CA ALA A 17 11.48 -0.65 5.97
C ALA A 17 10.68 -1.79 6.63
N THR A 18 11.35 -2.82 7.13
CA THR A 18 10.71 -3.95 7.81
C THR A 18 10.01 -3.50 9.09
N ASP A 19 10.69 -2.70 9.92
CA ASP A 19 10.11 -2.14 11.15
C ASP A 19 8.85 -1.30 10.83
N ALA A 20 8.91 -0.47 9.78
CA ALA A 20 7.77 0.33 9.33
C ALA A 20 6.62 -0.55 8.79
N VAL A 21 6.93 -1.60 8.03
CA VAL A 21 5.93 -2.55 7.51
C VAL A 21 5.24 -3.26 8.66
N ILE A 22 5.97 -3.74 9.66
CA ILE A 22 5.42 -4.43 10.83
C ILE A 22 4.52 -3.48 11.63
N TRP A 23 4.99 -2.26 11.88
CA TRP A 23 4.30 -1.24 12.67
C TRP A 23 3.02 -0.71 12.02
N ALA A 24 2.99 -0.57 10.70
CA ALA A 24 1.90 0.09 10.00
C ALA A 24 0.56 -0.68 10.09
N ASP A 25 -0.54 0.06 10.29
CA ASP A 25 -1.90 -0.46 10.16
C ASP A 25 -2.42 -0.41 8.72
N ALA A 26 -1.90 0.55 7.94
CA ALA A 26 -2.29 0.82 6.57
C ALA A 26 -1.14 1.42 5.77
N PHE A 27 -1.21 1.29 4.44
CA PHE A 27 -0.18 1.74 3.51
C PHE A 27 -0.76 2.64 2.42
N LEU A 28 0.00 3.65 2.02
CA LEU A 28 -0.25 4.41 0.81
C LEU A 28 0.84 4.08 -0.21
N LEU A 29 0.49 3.36 -1.27
CA LEU A 29 1.40 3.10 -2.37
C LEU A 29 1.33 4.23 -3.38
N ALA A 30 2.47 4.86 -3.66
CA ALA A 30 2.60 5.89 -4.68
C ALA A 30 3.61 5.45 -5.72
N SER A 31 3.21 5.37 -6.99
CA SER A 31 4.12 5.04 -8.09
C SER A 31 3.92 6.00 -9.25
N PRO A 32 5.01 6.44 -9.93
CA PRO A 32 4.89 6.95 -11.29
C PRO A 32 4.39 5.85 -12.25
N ASP A 33 3.83 6.30 -13.35
CA ASP A 33 3.45 5.49 -14.51
C ASP A 33 4.63 5.32 -15.45
N TYR A 34 5.19 4.12 -15.49
CA TYR A 34 6.24 3.75 -16.43
C TYR A 34 5.67 2.77 -17.45
N HIS A 35 5.35 3.28 -18.64
CA HIS A 35 4.78 2.52 -19.75
C HIS A 35 3.54 1.69 -19.36
N GLY A 36 2.64 2.27 -18.55
CA GLY A 36 1.42 1.61 -18.09
C GLY A 36 1.63 0.66 -16.90
N SER A 37 2.81 0.68 -16.28
CA SER A 37 3.19 -0.19 -15.16
C SER A 37 3.67 0.61 -13.94
N MET A 38 3.68 -0.06 -12.79
CA MET A 38 4.33 0.49 -11.59
C MET A 38 5.86 0.53 -11.76
N SER A 39 6.53 1.31 -10.92
CA SER A 39 7.99 1.34 -10.90
C SER A 39 8.58 0.00 -10.47
N GLY A 40 9.77 -0.32 -10.98
CA GLY A 40 10.52 -1.49 -10.53
C GLY A 40 10.83 -1.45 -9.04
N ALA A 41 11.04 -0.26 -8.47
CA ALA A 41 11.21 -0.08 -7.03
C ALA A 41 9.94 -0.45 -6.24
N MET A 42 8.76 -0.03 -6.72
CA MET A 42 7.48 -0.41 -6.11
C MET A 42 7.26 -1.92 -6.17
N LYS A 43 7.52 -2.54 -7.33
CA LYS A 43 7.38 -3.99 -7.48
C LYS A 43 8.36 -4.76 -6.58
N ASN A 44 9.62 -4.32 -6.52
CA ASN A 44 10.63 -4.92 -5.64
C ASN A 44 10.23 -4.83 -4.15
N PHE A 45 9.64 -3.71 -3.72
CA PHE A 45 9.11 -3.60 -2.36
C PHE A 45 7.98 -4.60 -2.10
N LEU A 46 7.02 -4.71 -3.03
CA LEU A 46 5.90 -5.64 -2.90
C LEU A 46 6.30 -7.11 -2.99
N ASP A 47 7.40 -7.43 -3.68
CA ASP A 47 7.93 -8.79 -3.76
C ASP A 47 8.72 -9.21 -2.52
N PHE A 48 9.15 -8.25 -1.71
CA PHE A 48 9.96 -8.52 -0.52
C PHE A 48 9.11 -9.01 0.66
N TYR A 49 7.88 -8.49 0.80
CA TYR A 49 6.98 -8.77 1.92
C TYR A 49 5.78 -9.58 1.46
N TRP A 50 5.25 -10.45 2.30
CA TRP A 50 4.09 -11.29 1.97
C TRP A 50 3.10 -11.33 3.12
N GLU A 51 3.37 -12.16 4.13
CA GLU A 51 2.48 -12.38 5.27
C GLU A 51 2.30 -11.12 6.13
N GLU A 52 3.29 -10.23 6.14
CA GLU A 52 3.28 -8.98 6.91
C GLU A 52 2.20 -7.99 6.46
N PHE A 53 1.65 -8.18 5.26
CA PHE A 53 0.56 -7.37 4.71
C PHE A 53 -0.83 -7.84 5.14
N ALA A 54 -0.95 -9.04 5.70
CA ALA A 54 -2.23 -9.58 6.13
C ALA A 54 -2.90 -8.70 7.19
N GLY A 55 -4.20 -8.46 7.00
CA GLY A 55 -4.99 -7.64 7.93
C GLY A 55 -4.68 -6.14 7.89
N LYS A 56 -3.96 -5.66 6.87
CA LYS A 56 -3.64 -4.23 6.67
C LYS A 56 -4.27 -3.70 5.39
N LEU A 57 -4.63 -2.41 5.38
CA LEU A 57 -5.30 -1.77 4.25
C LEU A 57 -4.34 -0.95 3.39
N PHE A 58 -4.49 -1.02 2.06
CA PHE A 58 -3.67 -0.33 1.09
C PHE A 58 -4.50 0.66 0.26
N GLY A 59 -4.00 1.90 0.15
CA GLY A 59 -4.45 2.94 -0.76
C GLY A 59 -3.44 3.20 -1.87
N TYR A 60 -3.87 3.89 -2.93
CA TYR A 60 -3.08 4.00 -4.16
C TYR A 60 -3.09 5.42 -4.74
N VAL A 61 -1.90 5.92 -5.05
CA VAL A 61 -1.66 7.14 -5.82
C VAL A 61 -0.80 6.81 -7.03
N CYS A 62 -1.13 7.42 -8.18
CA CYS A 62 -0.32 7.27 -9.38
C CYS A 62 -0.02 8.62 -10.03
N ALA A 63 1.26 8.93 -10.20
CA ALA A 63 1.67 10.07 -11.03
C ALA A 63 1.67 9.62 -12.50
N SER A 64 0.72 10.11 -13.30
CA SER A 64 0.51 9.69 -14.69
C SER A 64 -0.04 10.83 -15.53
N HIS A 65 0.36 10.89 -16.80
CA HIS A 65 -0.26 11.76 -17.81
C HIS A 65 -1.61 11.19 -18.29
N GLU A 66 -1.84 9.87 -18.16
CA GLU A 66 -2.98 9.12 -18.69
C GLU A 66 -3.80 8.41 -17.60
N LYS A 67 -4.03 9.09 -16.46
CA LYS A 67 -4.86 8.62 -15.33
C LYS A 67 -4.33 7.41 -14.53
N GLY A 68 -3.30 6.70 -14.99
CA GLY A 68 -2.60 5.67 -14.20
C GLY A 68 -3.45 4.49 -13.70
N LEU A 69 -4.58 4.19 -14.35
CA LEU A 69 -5.51 3.15 -13.88
C LEU A 69 -4.88 1.77 -13.87
N THR A 70 -4.18 1.40 -14.95
CA THR A 70 -3.49 0.12 -15.08
C THR A 70 -2.41 -0.05 -14.02
N VAL A 71 -1.65 1.02 -13.73
CA VAL A 71 -0.60 1.04 -12.70
C VAL A 71 -1.19 0.72 -11.32
N MET A 72 -2.27 1.40 -10.95
CA MET A 72 -2.95 1.15 -9.67
C MET A 72 -3.56 -0.26 -9.62
N GLU A 73 -4.05 -0.80 -10.73
CA GLU A 73 -4.61 -2.16 -10.75
C GLU A 73 -3.54 -3.24 -10.60
N GLN A 74 -2.35 -3.03 -11.15
CA GLN A 74 -1.22 -3.92 -10.92
C GLN A 74 -0.79 -3.90 -9.45
N MET A 75 -0.68 -2.72 -8.83
CA MET A 75 -0.37 -2.61 -7.39
C MET A 75 -1.44 -3.30 -6.54
N ARG A 76 -2.73 -3.09 -6.86
CA ARG A 76 -3.85 -3.79 -6.23
C ARG A 76 -3.74 -5.30 -6.36
N THR A 77 -3.41 -5.78 -7.55
CA THR A 77 -3.26 -7.22 -7.82
C THR A 77 -2.16 -7.81 -6.96
N SER A 78 -0.98 -7.21 -6.92
CA SER A 78 0.12 -7.64 -6.05
C SER A 78 -0.26 -7.65 -4.57
N VAL A 79 -0.88 -6.58 -4.06
CA VAL A 79 -1.32 -6.49 -2.66
C VAL A 79 -2.31 -7.60 -2.30
N ARG A 80 -3.31 -7.87 -3.15
CA ARG A 80 -4.30 -8.93 -2.89
C ARG A 80 -3.69 -10.34 -2.89
N GLN A 81 -2.67 -10.59 -3.71
CA GLN A 81 -1.91 -11.86 -3.68
C GLN A 81 -1.11 -12.03 -2.38
N CYS A 82 -0.90 -10.95 -1.65
CA CYS A 82 -0.26 -10.93 -0.33
C CYS A 82 -1.27 -10.76 0.82
N TYR A 83 -2.55 -11.07 0.58
CA TYR A 83 -3.62 -11.01 1.59
C TYR A 83 -3.86 -9.63 2.22
N GLY A 84 -3.31 -8.57 1.62
CA GLY A 84 -3.60 -7.19 1.99
C GLY A 84 -4.98 -6.75 1.50
N TRP A 85 -5.65 -5.91 2.29
CA TRP A 85 -6.90 -5.28 1.88
C TRP A 85 -6.59 -4.14 0.92
N SER A 86 -7.39 -3.98 -0.13
CA SER A 86 -7.22 -2.91 -1.11
C SER A 86 -8.41 -1.97 -1.07
N LEU A 87 -8.17 -0.66 -0.96
CA LEU A 87 -9.21 0.33 -1.21
C LEU A 87 -9.75 0.19 -2.65
N PRO A 88 -11.06 0.41 -2.87
CA PRO A 88 -11.69 0.19 -4.17
C PRO A 88 -11.42 1.32 -5.17
N TYR A 89 -10.75 2.39 -4.76
CA TYR A 89 -10.38 3.51 -5.61
C TYR A 89 -8.94 3.96 -5.35
N GLY A 90 -8.45 4.88 -6.18
CA GLY A 90 -7.16 5.55 -6.01
C GLY A 90 -7.19 6.94 -6.62
N VAL A 91 -6.09 7.68 -6.47
CA VAL A 91 -5.97 9.03 -7.00
C VAL A 91 -4.81 9.09 -8.00
N SER A 92 -5.12 9.47 -9.22
CA SER A 92 -4.07 9.83 -10.17
C SER A 92 -3.85 11.33 -10.14
N VAL A 93 -2.58 11.71 -10.25
CA VAL A 93 -2.12 13.09 -10.30
C VAL A 93 -1.27 13.30 -11.54
N TYR A 94 -1.38 14.48 -12.13
CA TYR A 94 -0.56 14.94 -13.23
C TYR A 94 0.24 16.15 -12.77
N GLY A 95 1.55 15.96 -12.60
CA GLY A 95 2.52 16.95 -12.10
C GLY A 95 2.30 18.37 -12.63
N GLU A 96 2.25 18.54 -13.94
CA GLU A 96 2.16 19.86 -14.59
C GLU A 96 0.80 20.57 -14.41
N LYS A 97 -0.26 19.82 -14.12
CA LYS A 97 -1.63 20.37 -13.99
C LYS A 97 -2.10 20.48 -12.55
N ASP A 98 -1.61 19.60 -11.70
CA ASP A 98 -2.13 19.45 -10.34
C ASP A 98 -1.24 20.12 -9.29
N PHE A 99 0.00 20.46 -9.62
CA PHE A 99 0.97 21.06 -8.70
C PHE A 99 1.53 22.39 -9.25
N ASN A 100 1.89 23.29 -8.34
CA ASN A 100 2.68 24.47 -8.68
C ASN A 100 4.19 24.18 -8.65
N ALA A 101 5.00 25.19 -9.00
CA ALA A 101 6.46 25.09 -9.00
C ALA A 101 7.07 24.80 -7.61
N SER A 102 6.33 25.06 -6.53
CA SER A 102 6.73 24.74 -5.15
C SER A 102 6.34 23.32 -4.72
N GLY A 103 5.69 22.54 -5.60
CA GLY A 103 5.22 21.19 -5.29
C GLY A 103 3.91 21.14 -4.50
N GLU A 104 3.18 22.25 -4.40
CA GLU A 104 1.88 22.30 -3.70
C GLU A 104 0.75 21.91 -4.64
N VAL A 105 -0.23 21.15 -4.13
CA VAL A 105 -1.41 20.76 -4.91
C VAL A 105 -2.31 21.98 -5.12
N ILE A 106 -2.46 22.41 -6.37
CA ILE A 106 -3.31 23.55 -6.76
C ILE A 106 -4.67 23.12 -7.32
N ASN A 107 -4.80 21.87 -7.76
CA ASN A 107 -6.06 21.36 -8.29
C ASN A 107 -7.01 20.96 -7.16
N ALA A 108 -8.06 21.77 -6.93
CA ALA A 108 -9.04 21.55 -5.86
C ALA A 108 -9.78 20.20 -5.95
N GLN A 109 -9.98 19.65 -7.15
CA GLN A 109 -10.60 18.34 -7.32
C GLN A 109 -9.67 17.22 -6.84
N VAL A 110 -8.38 17.31 -7.19
CA VAL A 110 -7.35 16.38 -6.72
C VAL A 110 -7.17 16.50 -5.22
N THR A 111 -7.11 17.71 -4.66
CA THR A 111 -7.07 17.93 -3.21
C THR A 111 -8.24 17.25 -2.50
N ARG A 112 -9.46 17.38 -3.02
CA ARG A 112 -10.65 16.72 -2.44
C ARG A 112 -10.51 15.20 -2.47
N ARG A 113 -10.04 14.63 -3.59
CA ARG A 113 -9.85 13.18 -3.72
C ARG A 113 -8.74 12.65 -2.82
N LEU A 114 -7.63 13.37 -2.67
CA LEU A 114 -6.56 13.02 -1.74
C LEU A 114 -7.05 13.06 -0.28
N ARG A 115 -7.86 14.05 0.10
CA ARG A 115 -8.47 14.11 1.43
C ARG A 115 -9.43 12.95 1.70
N MET A 116 -10.25 12.57 0.71
CA MET A 116 -11.11 11.38 0.81
C MET A 116 -10.26 10.11 0.98
N LEU A 117 -9.25 9.92 0.13
CA LEU A 117 -8.34 8.77 0.20
C LEU A 117 -7.65 8.67 1.57
N ALA A 118 -7.09 9.77 2.07
CA ALA A 118 -6.40 9.81 3.34
C ALA A 118 -7.35 9.48 4.51
N ARG A 119 -8.55 10.07 4.52
CA ARG A 119 -9.58 9.78 5.53
C ARG A 119 -9.93 8.29 5.52
N ASP A 120 -10.30 7.76 4.36
CA ASP A 120 -10.78 6.38 4.24
C ASP A 120 -9.68 5.38 4.56
N LEU A 121 -8.45 5.64 4.12
CA LEU A 121 -7.29 4.78 4.41
C LEU A 121 -7.04 4.69 5.92
N VAL A 122 -7.06 5.82 6.63
CA VAL A 122 -6.84 5.85 8.08
C VAL A 122 -8.02 5.20 8.80
N VAL A 123 -9.25 5.62 8.51
CA VAL A 123 -10.45 5.15 9.23
C VAL A 123 -10.66 3.66 9.00
N TYR A 124 -10.70 3.20 7.76
CA TYR A 124 -10.97 1.80 7.45
C TYR A 124 -9.76 0.92 7.77
N GLY A 125 -8.53 1.43 7.57
CA GLY A 125 -7.31 0.71 7.91
C GLY A 125 -7.23 0.38 9.39
N SER A 126 -7.47 1.37 10.26
CA SER A 126 -7.49 1.13 11.70
C SER A 126 -8.59 0.18 12.15
N LEU A 127 -9.78 0.21 11.53
CA LEU A 127 -10.87 -0.70 11.85
C LEU A 127 -10.52 -2.16 11.48
N ILE A 128 -10.08 -2.36 10.24
CA ILE A 128 -9.69 -3.68 9.73
C ILE A 128 -8.54 -4.25 10.58
N ARG A 129 -7.51 -3.44 10.82
CA ARG A 129 -6.32 -3.88 11.55
C ARG A 129 -6.63 -4.24 13.00
N ARG A 130 -7.41 -3.41 13.69
CA ARG A 130 -7.85 -3.68 15.07
C ARG A 130 -8.63 -4.99 15.17
N GLN A 131 -9.58 -5.22 14.26
CA GLN A 131 -10.35 -6.45 14.27
C GLN A 131 -9.46 -7.67 14.00
N PHE A 132 -8.57 -7.59 13.01
CA PHE A 132 -7.63 -8.67 12.71
C PHE A 132 -6.74 -9.02 13.92
N GLN A 133 -6.26 -8.02 14.66
CA GLN A 133 -5.47 -8.23 15.88
C GLN A 133 -6.31 -8.83 17.02
N THR A 134 -7.56 -8.39 17.16
CA THR A 134 -8.49 -8.93 18.17
C THR A 134 -8.77 -10.41 17.89
N ASP A 135 -9.07 -10.76 16.64
CA ASP A 135 -9.32 -12.14 16.23
C ASP A 135 -8.09 -13.03 16.47
N LEU A 136 -6.88 -12.51 16.23
CA LEU A 136 -5.63 -13.21 16.58
C LEU A 136 -5.53 -13.49 18.08
N ALA A 137 -5.70 -12.45 18.91
CA ALA A 137 -5.55 -12.51 20.36
C ALA A 137 -6.61 -13.40 21.03
N ASP A 138 -7.86 -13.30 20.59
CA ASP A 138 -9.00 -14.01 21.19
C ASP A 138 -9.12 -15.47 20.71
N GLY A 139 -8.26 -15.91 19.78
CA GLY A 139 -8.27 -17.30 19.34
C GLY A 139 -9.48 -17.67 18.46
N VAL A 140 -10.18 -16.71 17.86
CA VAL A 140 -11.34 -16.93 16.95
C VAL A 140 -10.99 -17.90 15.81
N ALA A 141 -11.50 -19.13 15.87
CA ALA A 141 -11.13 -20.20 14.94
C ALA A 141 -11.63 -19.98 13.50
N GLU A 142 -12.82 -19.38 13.34
CA GLU A 142 -13.46 -19.14 12.04
C GLU A 142 -13.13 -17.75 11.47
N SER A 143 -11.91 -17.27 11.69
CA SER A 143 -11.40 -16.00 11.13
C SER A 143 -10.23 -16.27 10.18
N PHE A 144 -10.04 -15.43 9.16
CA PHE A 144 -8.86 -15.53 8.30
C PHE A 144 -7.55 -15.32 9.07
N ALA A 145 -7.60 -14.50 10.13
CA ALA A 145 -6.51 -14.26 11.05
C ALA A 145 -5.95 -15.56 11.67
N ALA A 146 -6.77 -16.59 11.86
CA ALA A 146 -6.33 -17.88 12.42
C ALA A 146 -5.17 -18.53 11.63
N ARG A 147 -4.99 -18.21 10.34
CA ARG A 147 -3.87 -18.69 9.50
C ARG A 147 -2.50 -18.20 9.94
N TYR A 148 -2.45 -17.14 10.76
CA TYR A 148 -1.22 -16.46 11.20
C TYR A 148 -0.93 -16.69 12.69
N ARG A 149 -1.58 -17.68 13.32
CA ARG A 149 -1.20 -18.14 14.66
C ARG A 149 -0.01 -19.09 14.53
N ALA A 150 1.06 -18.79 15.26
CA ALA A 150 2.19 -19.69 15.45
C ALA A 150 1.82 -20.87 16.35
#